data_AF-A0A673JBV1-F1
#
_entry.id   AF-A0A673JBV1-F1
#
_cell.length_a   1.000
_cell.length_b   1.000
_cell.length_c   1.000
_cell.angle_alpha   90.00
_cell.angle_beta   90.00
_cell.angle_gamma   90.00
#
_symmetry.space_group_name_H-M   'P 1'
#
loop_
_entity.id
_entity.type
_entity.pdbx_description
1 polymer ?
#
loop_
_entity_poly.entity_id
_entity_poly.type
_entity_poly.pdbx_seq_one_letter_code
_entity_poly.pdbx_strand_id
1 'polypeptide(L)'
;MNFNREEYYRSVFKDQLSSCIKDLEKDSPNMRTSAMHLAEAREENEGVTRALEAQEKELQTRRERLREREEKVKKEEEKLRQYKLETAKQLQENEARRLHAIEKTKEEEAKIKEKEDNIKKLKAQHEALLTRKELLAKRHQESTAKMPRKNTGRGCGGTQSIRKEILERQADVEKEAERKKLELMKDIKEQRTLLLHYTNQLQQQQRELDNIRSETRKWEMKREDLRSTAKREELQYAQIKVGICSIYQMIAPYWRASVDTEDPYEQLELIRKHLQLVRAIVDERKFNVMTTASQTKEDDK
;
A
#
# COMPACT_ATOMS: atom_id res chain seq x y z
N MET A 1 -67.03 57.16 -76.41
CA MET A 1 -66.48 56.13 -75.51
C MET A 1 -65.60 56.85 -74.50
N ASN A 2 -65.99 56.82 -73.23
CA ASN A 2 -65.42 57.64 -72.17
C ASN A 2 -64.05 57.10 -71.75
N PHE A 3 -63.00 57.85 -72.04
CA PHE A 3 -61.66 57.59 -71.49
C PHE A 3 -61.69 57.91 -70.00
N ASN A 4 -61.83 56.88 -69.17
CA ASN A 4 -61.93 57.00 -67.72
C ASN A 4 -60.53 57.26 -67.12
N ARG A 5 -60.18 58.54 -66.96
CA ARG A 5 -58.85 58.97 -66.50
C ARG A 5 -58.52 58.44 -65.09
N GLU A 6 -59.52 58.21 -64.25
CA GLU A 6 -59.34 57.64 -62.91
C GLU A 6 -58.86 56.19 -62.95
N GLU A 7 -59.33 55.38 -63.91
CA GLU A 7 -58.83 54.01 -64.10
C GLU A 7 -57.41 54.00 -64.63
N TYR A 8 -57.06 54.94 -65.52
CA TYR A 8 -55.69 55.10 -66.00
C TYR A 8 -54.72 55.48 -64.86
N TYR A 9 -55.06 56.50 -64.06
CA TYR A 9 -54.22 56.87 -62.91
C TYR A 9 -54.17 55.78 -61.85
N ARG A 10 -55.30 55.11 -61.53
CA ARG A 10 -55.28 53.94 -60.63
C ARG A 10 -54.38 52.84 -61.16
N SER A 11 -54.41 52.53 -62.45
CA SER A 11 -53.54 51.51 -63.03
C SER A 11 -52.08 51.92 -62.93
N VAL A 12 -51.73 53.15 -63.32
CA VAL A 12 -50.35 53.65 -63.27
C VAL A 12 -49.81 53.68 -61.84
N PHE A 13 -50.61 54.15 -60.86
CA PHE A 13 -50.21 54.13 -59.45
C PHE A 13 -50.09 52.71 -58.90
N LYS A 14 -50.98 51.80 -59.30
CA LYS A 14 -50.94 50.40 -58.87
C LYS A 14 -49.76 49.66 -59.48
N ASP A 15 -49.39 49.99 -60.72
CA ASP A 15 -48.20 49.46 -61.40
C ASP A 15 -46.91 50.04 -60.82
N GLN A 16 -46.87 51.35 -60.50
CA GLN A 16 -45.73 51.97 -59.81
C GLN A 16 -45.57 51.45 -58.38
N LEU A 17 -46.67 51.29 -57.62
CA LEU A 17 -46.63 50.67 -56.28
C LEU A 17 -46.21 49.20 -56.37
N SER A 18 -46.74 48.45 -57.34
CA SER A 18 -46.34 47.05 -57.54
C SER A 18 -44.90 46.91 -57.98
N SER A 19 -44.37 47.85 -58.78
CA SER A 19 -42.94 47.89 -59.12
C SER A 19 -42.10 48.17 -57.88
N CYS A 20 -42.45 49.21 -57.12
CA CYS A 20 -41.73 49.59 -55.90
C CYS A 20 -41.76 48.46 -54.84
N ILE A 21 -42.88 47.76 -54.70
CA ILE A 21 -43.02 46.59 -53.82
C ILE A 21 -42.20 45.41 -54.36
N LYS A 22 -42.20 45.15 -55.67
CA LYS A 22 -41.36 44.10 -56.29
C LYS A 22 -39.87 44.40 -56.17
N ASP A 23 -39.47 45.66 -56.24
CA ASP A 23 -38.09 46.09 -56.06
C ASP A 23 -37.68 45.97 -54.58
N LEU A 24 -38.59 46.23 -53.64
CA LEU A 24 -38.38 46.00 -52.21
C LEU A 24 -38.34 44.50 -51.85
N GLU A 25 -39.13 43.66 -52.51
CA GLU A 25 -39.15 42.20 -52.33
C GLU A 25 -37.94 41.51 -52.96
N LYS A 26 -37.37 42.07 -54.04
CA LYS A 26 -36.12 41.57 -54.66
C LYS A 26 -34.90 41.77 -53.76
N ASP A 27 -34.89 42.80 -52.94
CA ASP A 27 -33.85 43.04 -51.93
C ASP A 27 -34.14 42.33 -50.57
N SER A 28 -35.30 41.69 -50.44
CA SER A 28 -35.79 41.06 -49.21
C SER A 28 -35.25 39.67 -48.85
N PRO A 29 -34.61 38.83 -49.71
CA PRO A 29 -34.22 37.49 -49.27
C PRO A 29 -33.13 37.46 -48.20
N ASN A 30 -32.32 38.53 -48.06
CA ASN A 30 -31.10 38.55 -47.24
C ASN A 30 -30.96 39.72 -46.25
N MET A 31 -31.96 40.59 -46.11
CA MET A 31 -31.91 41.66 -45.11
C MET A 31 -32.39 41.13 -43.75
N ARG A 32 -31.50 40.43 -43.02
CA ARG A 32 -31.63 40.35 -41.56
C ARG A 32 -31.67 41.80 -41.07
N THR A 33 -32.83 42.28 -40.61
CA THR A 33 -32.97 43.65 -40.12
C THR A 33 -31.97 43.87 -38.98
N SER A 34 -31.42 45.07 -38.83
CA SER A 34 -30.52 45.42 -37.71
C SER A 34 -31.07 44.97 -36.34
N ALA A 35 -32.40 44.98 -36.18
CA ALA A 35 -33.09 44.44 -35.01
C ALA A 35 -32.94 42.92 -34.81
N MET A 36 -32.92 42.10 -35.88
CA MET A 36 -32.66 40.66 -35.78
C MET A 36 -31.21 40.37 -35.38
N HIS A 37 -30.24 41.09 -35.96
CA HIS A 37 -28.83 40.95 -35.55
C HIS A 37 -28.62 41.34 -34.08
N LEU A 38 -29.29 42.38 -33.60
CA LEU A 38 -29.27 42.76 -32.19
C LEU A 38 -29.95 41.73 -31.29
N ALA A 39 -31.03 41.08 -31.75
CA ALA A 39 -31.68 40.02 -31.00
C ALA A 39 -30.80 38.77 -30.90
N GLU A 40 -30.15 38.38 -31.98
CA GLU A 40 -29.20 37.25 -32.01
C GLU A 40 -27.98 37.52 -31.13
N ALA A 41 -27.39 38.71 -31.20
CA ALA A 41 -26.29 39.09 -30.33
C ALA A 41 -26.69 39.12 -28.83
N ARG A 42 -27.96 39.42 -28.52
CA ARG A 42 -28.49 39.33 -27.15
C ARG A 42 -28.66 37.88 -26.72
N GLU A 43 -29.23 37.03 -27.57
CA GLU A 43 -29.41 35.61 -27.28
C GLU A 43 -28.05 34.89 -27.12
N GLU A 44 -27.06 35.21 -27.97
CA GLU A 44 -25.69 34.72 -27.84
C GLU A 44 -25.06 35.19 -26.53
N ASN A 45 -25.20 36.47 -26.16
CA ASN A 45 -24.72 36.97 -24.87
C ASN A 45 -25.40 36.26 -23.69
N GLU A 46 -26.71 36.03 -23.74
CA GLU A 46 -27.44 35.26 -22.73
C GLU A 46 -27.02 33.79 -22.68
N GLY A 47 -26.62 33.22 -23.82
CA GLY A 47 -26.02 31.89 -23.89
C GLY A 47 -24.65 31.85 -23.21
N VAL A 48 -23.81 32.84 -23.49
CA VAL A 48 -22.48 32.99 -22.89
C VAL A 48 -22.57 33.25 -21.39
N THR A 49 -23.48 34.12 -20.92
CA THR A 49 -23.67 34.36 -19.48
C THR A 49 -24.14 33.12 -18.75
N ARG A 50 -25.10 32.38 -19.31
CA ARG A 50 -25.55 31.08 -18.74
C ARG A 50 -24.41 30.05 -18.69
N ALA A 51 -23.59 29.97 -19.72
CA ALA A 51 -22.43 29.07 -19.75
C ALA A 51 -21.40 29.47 -18.69
N LEU A 52 -21.14 30.77 -18.53
CA LEU A 52 -20.23 31.29 -17.50
C LEU A 52 -20.74 30.99 -16.09
N GLU A 53 -22.02 31.25 -15.81
CA GLU A 53 -22.63 30.92 -14.51
C GLU A 53 -22.59 29.42 -14.20
N ALA A 54 -22.78 28.57 -15.21
CA ALA A 54 -22.67 27.12 -15.06
C ALA A 54 -21.22 26.72 -14.70
N GLN A 55 -20.23 27.32 -15.36
CA GLN A 55 -18.81 27.08 -15.09
C GLN A 55 -18.41 27.58 -13.69
N GLU A 56 -18.90 28.74 -13.26
CA GLU A 56 -18.67 29.27 -11.91
C GLU A 56 -19.23 28.34 -10.83
N LYS A 57 -20.45 27.82 -11.02
CA LYS A 57 -21.06 26.83 -10.11
C LYS A 57 -20.24 25.54 -10.08
N GLU A 58 -19.80 25.04 -11.24
CA GLU A 58 -18.96 23.84 -11.30
C GLU A 58 -17.64 24.05 -10.54
N LEU A 59 -16.94 25.16 -10.79
CA LEU A 59 -15.71 25.50 -10.09
C LEU A 59 -15.93 25.64 -8.58
N GLN A 60 -17.05 26.23 -8.15
CA GLN A 60 -17.40 26.35 -6.75
C GLN A 60 -17.58 24.98 -6.08
N THR A 61 -18.34 24.07 -6.70
CA THR A 61 -18.49 22.70 -6.17
C THR A 61 -17.16 21.95 -6.15
N ARG A 62 -16.28 22.17 -7.14
CA ARG A 62 -14.94 21.57 -7.18
C ARG A 62 -14.06 22.08 -6.05
N ARG A 63 -14.11 23.39 -5.76
CA ARG A 63 -13.39 24.00 -4.62
C ARG A 63 -13.88 23.45 -3.29
N GLU A 64 -15.18 23.24 -3.12
CA GLU A 64 -15.75 22.63 -1.91
C GLU A 64 -15.27 21.19 -1.71
N ARG A 65 -15.32 20.36 -2.75
CA ARG A 65 -14.80 18.98 -2.70
C ARG A 65 -13.31 18.93 -2.36
N LEU A 66 -12.52 19.87 -2.90
CA LEU A 66 -11.10 19.97 -2.57
C LEU A 66 -10.88 20.34 -1.10
N ARG A 67 -11.63 21.32 -0.56
CA ARG A 67 -11.57 21.68 0.86
C ARG A 67 -11.91 20.49 1.77
N GLU A 68 -12.98 19.75 1.47
CA GLU A 68 -13.32 18.56 2.24
C GLU A 68 -12.23 17.49 2.18
N ARG A 69 -11.60 17.30 1.01
CA ARG A 69 -10.50 16.37 0.84
C ARG A 69 -9.27 16.80 1.64
N GLU A 70 -8.93 18.09 1.62
CA GLU A 70 -7.84 18.66 2.41
C GLU A 70 -8.06 18.46 3.91
N GLU A 71 -9.27 18.68 4.42
CA GLU A 71 -9.60 18.43 5.83
C GLU A 71 -9.50 16.94 6.19
N LYS A 72 -9.99 16.05 5.33
CA LYS A 72 -9.85 14.60 5.53
C LYS A 72 -8.38 14.19 5.57
N VAL A 73 -7.57 14.70 4.65
CA VAL A 73 -6.12 14.43 4.62
C VAL A 73 -5.45 14.94 5.89
N LYS A 74 -5.75 16.17 6.34
CA LYS A 74 -5.19 16.72 7.60
C LYS A 74 -5.53 15.83 8.81
N LYS A 75 -6.78 15.38 8.93
CA LYS A 75 -7.20 14.47 10.02
C LYS A 75 -6.47 13.13 9.98
N GLU A 76 -6.30 12.53 8.80
CA GLU A 76 -5.56 11.27 8.67
C GLU A 76 -4.05 11.46 8.94
N GLU A 77 -3.47 12.58 8.54
CA GLU A 77 -2.08 12.91 8.87
C GLU A 77 -1.86 13.06 10.39
N GLU A 78 -2.79 13.71 11.10
CA GLU A 78 -2.74 13.83 12.55
C GLU A 78 -2.84 12.48 13.26
N LYS A 79 -3.77 11.61 12.83
CA LYS A 79 -3.86 10.22 13.33
C LYS A 79 -2.57 9.45 13.09
N LEU A 80 -1.98 9.56 11.91
CA LEU A 80 -0.71 8.92 11.58
C LEU A 80 0.44 9.45 12.45
N ARG A 81 0.48 10.76 12.73
CA ARG A 81 1.46 11.35 13.66
C ARG A 81 1.29 10.81 15.07
N GLN A 82 0.06 10.69 15.56
CA GLN A 82 -0.23 10.13 16.89
C GLN A 82 0.19 8.65 16.97
N TYR A 83 -0.21 7.84 16.00
CA TYR A 83 0.17 6.42 15.93
C TYR A 83 1.70 6.23 15.89
N LYS A 84 2.41 7.06 15.11
CA LYS A 84 3.89 7.04 15.07
C LYS A 84 4.50 7.37 16.44
N LEU A 85 3.92 8.32 17.17
CA LEU A 85 4.40 8.68 18.50
C LEU A 85 4.13 7.56 19.52
N GLU A 86 2.95 6.95 19.48
CA GLU A 86 2.58 5.83 20.36
C GLU A 86 3.44 4.60 20.10
N THR A 87 3.65 4.23 18.84
CA THR A 87 4.51 3.10 18.48
C THR A 87 5.97 3.32 18.90
N ALA A 88 6.49 4.55 18.75
CA ALA A 88 7.83 4.89 19.23
C ALA A 88 7.96 4.74 20.75
N LYS A 89 6.96 5.19 21.53
CA LYS A 89 6.93 5.01 22.99
C LYS A 89 6.89 3.53 23.37
N GLN A 90 6.04 2.74 22.72
CA GLN A 90 5.95 1.30 22.97
C GLN A 90 7.26 0.57 22.67
N LEU A 91 7.96 0.95 21.60
CA LEU A 91 9.29 0.41 21.28
C LEU A 91 10.31 0.76 22.34
N GLN A 92 10.36 2.03 22.77
CA GLN A 92 11.26 2.47 23.84
C GLN A 92 11.00 1.73 25.17
N GLU A 93 9.73 1.57 25.56
CA GLU A 93 9.36 0.81 26.75
C GLU A 93 9.73 -0.68 26.63
N ASN A 94 9.55 -1.28 25.45
CA ASN A 94 9.90 -2.66 25.20
C ASN A 94 11.43 -2.87 25.30
N GLU A 95 12.21 -1.97 24.71
CA GLU A 95 13.66 -1.98 24.81
C GLU A 95 14.14 -1.83 26.26
N ALA A 96 13.54 -0.93 27.04
CA ALA A 96 13.83 -0.78 28.47
C ALA A 96 13.54 -2.06 29.27
N ARG A 97 12.39 -2.72 29.01
CA ARG A 97 12.05 -4.01 29.65
C ARG A 97 13.03 -5.11 29.25
N ARG A 98 13.43 -5.17 27.99
CA ARG A 98 14.41 -6.15 27.49
C ARG A 98 15.78 -5.95 28.14
N LEU A 99 16.25 -4.71 28.23
CA LEU A 99 17.51 -4.39 28.89
C LEU A 99 17.48 -4.75 30.37
N HIS A 100 16.40 -4.41 31.07
CA HIS A 100 16.23 -4.77 32.48
C HIS A 100 16.22 -6.28 32.69
N ALA A 101 15.55 -7.04 31.83
CA ALA A 101 15.56 -8.50 31.89
C ALA A 101 16.98 -9.07 31.72
N ILE A 102 17.75 -8.55 30.77
CA ILE A 102 19.14 -8.96 30.54
C ILE A 102 20.04 -8.64 31.74
N GLU A 103 19.88 -7.46 32.34
CA GLU A 103 20.64 -7.10 33.54
C GLU A 103 20.30 -8.02 34.71
N LYS A 104 19.01 -8.29 34.92
CA LYS A 104 18.56 -9.20 35.97
C LYS A 104 19.12 -10.62 35.77
N THR A 105 19.10 -11.14 34.54
CA THR A 105 19.70 -12.47 34.26
C THR A 105 21.20 -12.48 34.52
N LYS A 106 21.93 -11.41 34.16
CA LYS A 106 23.37 -11.31 34.45
C LYS A 106 23.66 -11.26 35.95
N GLU A 107 22.86 -10.53 36.72
CA GLU A 107 22.98 -10.51 38.18
C GLU A 107 22.72 -11.89 38.81
N GLU A 108 21.71 -12.61 38.32
CA GLU A 108 21.41 -13.97 38.77
C GLU A 108 22.53 -14.95 38.40
N GLU A 109 23.07 -14.89 37.17
CA GLU A 109 24.24 -15.67 36.74
C GLU A 109 25.47 -15.40 37.62
N ALA A 110 25.74 -14.14 37.97
CA ALA A 110 26.84 -13.78 38.86
C ALA A 110 26.66 -14.39 40.26
N LYS A 111 25.45 -14.33 40.82
CA LYS A 111 25.11 -14.95 42.12
C LYS A 111 25.23 -16.48 42.07
N ILE A 112 24.83 -17.10 40.97
CA ILE A 112 24.98 -18.56 40.78
C ILE A 112 26.47 -18.92 40.79
N LYS A 113 27.29 -18.19 40.02
CA LYS A 113 28.74 -18.42 39.95
C LYS A 113 29.42 -18.30 41.31
N GLU A 114 29.06 -17.29 42.11
CA GLU A 114 29.57 -17.13 43.47
C GLU A 114 29.18 -18.32 44.38
N LYS A 115 27.92 -18.76 44.32
CA LYS A 115 27.45 -19.93 45.09
C LYS A 115 28.14 -21.21 44.65
N GLU A 116 28.35 -21.42 43.36
CA GLU A 116 29.10 -22.57 42.82
C GLU A 116 30.53 -22.62 43.35
N ASP A 117 31.22 -21.48 43.39
CA ASP A 117 32.58 -21.41 43.92
C ASP A 117 32.63 -21.68 45.42
N ASN A 118 31.63 -21.21 46.18
CA ASN A 118 31.49 -21.55 47.60
C ASN A 118 31.21 -23.05 47.81
N ILE A 119 30.37 -23.66 46.97
CA ILE A 119 30.12 -25.11 47.01
C ILE A 119 31.42 -25.89 46.74
N LYS A 120 32.22 -25.49 45.76
CA LYS A 120 33.52 -26.12 45.48
C LYS A 120 34.45 -26.05 46.69
N LYS A 121 34.55 -24.88 47.35
CA LYS A 121 35.36 -24.70 48.56
C LYS A 121 34.88 -25.61 49.71
N LEU A 122 33.57 -25.67 49.94
CA LEU A 122 32.98 -26.53 50.99
C LEU A 122 33.19 -28.02 50.72
N LYS A 123 33.07 -28.45 49.45
CA LYS A 123 33.37 -29.83 49.05
C LYS A 123 34.83 -30.20 49.36
N ALA A 124 35.78 -29.34 48.99
CA ALA A 124 37.20 -29.55 49.29
C ALA A 124 37.47 -29.63 50.81
N GLN A 125 36.84 -28.77 51.61
CA GLN A 125 36.94 -28.83 53.08
C GLN A 125 36.35 -30.12 53.66
N HIS A 126 35.21 -30.57 53.13
CA HIS A 126 34.56 -31.82 53.57
C HIS A 126 35.44 -33.04 53.26
N GLU A 127 36.03 -33.11 52.06
CA GLU A 127 36.99 -34.15 51.70
C GLU A 127 38.23 -34.15 52.61
N ALA A 128 38.77 -32.98 52.93
CA ALA A 128 39.88 -32.85 53.88
C ALA A 128 39.50 -33.31 55.30
N LEU A 129 38.27 -33.04 55.75
CA LEU A 129 37.78 -33.53 57.04
C LEU A 129 37.55 -35.04 57.05
N LEU A 130 37.04 -35.61 55.95
CA LEU A 130 36.87 -37.06 55.82
C LEU A 130 38.21 -37.79 55.91
N THR A 131 39.20 -37.35 55.14
CA THR A 131 40.56 -37.94 55.19
C THR A 131 41.18 -37.84 56.59
N ARG A 132 41.00 -36.70 57.28
CA ARG A 132 41.43 -36.53 58.68
C ARG A 132 40.69 -37.47 59.63
N LYS A 133 39.38 -37.65 59.47
CA LYS A 133 38.58 -38.57 60.28
C LYS A 133 39.05 -40.01 60.08
N GLU A 134 39.33 -40.43 58.86
CA GLU A 134 39.86 -41.76 58.55
C GLU A 134 41.22 -42.01 59.19
N LEU A 135 42.13 -41.03 59.14
CA LEU A 135 43.44 -41.10 59.81
C LEU A 135 43.31 -41.24 61.33
N LEU A 136 42.41 -40.47 61.95
CA LEU A 136 42.13 -40.56 63.39
C LEU A 136 41.48 -41.90 63.76
N ALA A 137 40.57 -42.41 62.94
CA ALA A 137 39.96 -43.72 63.14
C ALA A 137 41.00 -44.84 63.11
N LYS A 138 41.94 -44.81 62.15
CA LYS A 138 43.08 -45.74 62.08
C LYS A 138 43.95 -45.69 63.35
N ARG A 139 44.33 -44.48 63.81
CA ARG A 139 45.06 -44.30 65.08
C ARG A 139 44.29 -44.83 66.29
N HIS A 140 42.97 -44.62 66.34
CA HIS A 140 42.15 -45.13 67.43
C HIS A 140 42.10 -46.66 67.44
N GLN A 141 41.99 -47.28 66.26
CA GLN A 141 41.99 -48.73 66.09
C GLN A 141 43.31 -49.35 66.58
N GLU A 142 44.45 -48.75 66.23
CA GLU A 142 45.79 -49.13 66.71
C GLU A 142 45.96 -48.97 68.23
N SER A 143 45.36 -47.93 68.82
CA SER A 143 45.31 -47.71 70.27
C SER A 143 44.44 -48.75 70.99
N THR A 144 43.28 -49.11 70.43
CA THR A 144 42.37 -50.10 71.03
C THR A 144 42.85 -51.54 70.91
N ALA A 145 43.77 -51.84 69.98
CA ALA A 145 44.38 -53.16 69.85
C ALA A 145 45.34 -53.53 71.02
N LYS A 146 45.72 -52.55 71.87
CA LYS A 146 46.62 -52.73 73.02
C LYS A 146 45.91 -52.87 74.38
N MET A 147 44.58 -52.88 74.42
CA MET A 147 43.81 -53.04 75.67
C MET A 147 42.98 -54.32 75.64
N PRO A 148 43.12 -55.24 76.62
CA PRO A 148 42.33 -56.46 76.64
C PRO A 148 40.89 -56.13 77.01
N ARG A 149 39.98 -56.34 76.05
CA ARG A 149 38.54 -56.23 76.28
C ARG A 149 38.09 -57.36 77.22
N LYS A 150 37.77 -57.00 78.47
CA LYS A 150 36.99 -57.84 79.36
C LYS A 150 35.55 -57.92 78.85
N ASN A 151 35.02 -59.15 78.88
CA ASN A 151 33.62 -59.47 78.71
C ASN A 151 32.73 -58.70 79.70
N THR A 152 31.66 -58.12 79.16
CA THR A 152 30.35 -57.98 79.81
C THR A 152 29.35 -58.11 78.66
N GLY A 153 28.52 -59.15 78.58
CA GLY A 153 27.58 -59.52 79.61
C GLY A 153 26.25 -58.85 79.30
N ARG A 154 25.30 -59.67 78.82
CA ARG A 154 23.86 -59.64 79.14
C ARG A 154 23.06 -58.36 78.84
N GLY A 155 21.90 -58.56 78.20
CA GLY A 155 20.97 -57.53 77.76
C GLY A 155 21.21 -57.23 76.28
N CYS A 156 20.21 -57.13 75.40
CA CYS A 156 19.22 -56.07 75.45
C CYS A 156 18.02 -56.43 74.57
N GLY A 157 16.80 -56.42 75.12
CA GLY A 157 15.60 -56.19 74.30
C GLY A 157 15.66 -54.84 73.55
N GLY A 158 16.47 -53.89 74.06
CA GLY A 158 16.74 -52.61 73.41
C GLY A 158 17.42 -52.71 72.04
N THR A 159 18.33 -53.65 71.78
CA THR A 159 19.00 -53.76 70.46
C THR A 159 18.08 -54.31 69.37
N GLN A 160 17.15 -55.21 69.72
CA GLN A 160 16.09 -55.64 68.79
C GLN A 160 15.07 -54.52 68.54
N SER A 161 14.75 -53.73 69.57
CA SER A 161 13.88 -52.55 69.44
C SER A 161 14.49 -51.49 68.53
N ILE A 162 15.79 -51.16 68.72
CA ILE A 162 16.53 -50.21 67.87
C ILE A 162 16.59 -50.72 66.42
N ARG A 163 16.76 -52.03 66.19
CA ARG A 163 16.79 -52.60 64.85
C ARG A 163 15.45 -52.47 64.12
N LYS A 164 14.34 -52.67 64.83
CA LYS A 164 12.99 -52.44 64.30
C LYS A 164 12.77 -50.97 63.97
N GLU A 165 13.15 -50.08 64.87
CA GLU A 165 13.03 -48.63 64.69
C GLU A 165 13.87 -48.12 63.50
N ILE A 166 15.05 -48.69 63.26
CA ILE A 166 15.87 -48.38 62.07
C ILE A 166 15.17 -48.83 60.78
N LEU A 167 14.63 -50.05 60.74
CA LEU A 167 13.94 -50.57 59.56
C LEU A 167 12.67 -49.77 59.25
N GLU A 168 11.93 -49.36 60.28
CA GLU A 168 10.72 -48.54 60.15
C GLU A 168 11.06 -47.15 59.61
N ARG A 169 12.08 -46.50 60.17
CA ARG A 169 12.61 -45.23 59.64
C ARG A 169 13.11 -45.36 58.20
N GLN A 170 13.71 -46.50 57.84
CA GLN A 170 14.22 -46.75 56.49
C GLN A 170 13.07 -46.92 55.49
N ALA A 171 12.01 -47.64 55.88
CA ALA A 171 10.79 -47.76 55.09
C ALA A 171 10.06 -46.41 54.93
N ASP A 172 10.05 -45.55 55.96
CA ASP A 172 9.46 -44.22 55.88
C ASP A 172 10.26 -43.28 54.98
N VAL A 173 11.59 -43.32 55.05
CA VAL A 173 12.47 -42.59 54.12
C VAL A 173 12.27 -43.05 52.69
N GLU A 174 12.11 -44.37 52.44
CA GLU A 174 11.82 -44.90 51.11
C GLU A 174 10.45 -44.43 50.60
N LYS A 175 9.40 -44.47 51.43
CA LYS A 175 8.07 -43.94 51.07
C LYS A 175 8.12 -42.44 50.76
N GLU A 176 8.86 -41.66 51.55
CA GLU A 176 9.04 -40.24 51.29
C GLU A 176 9.82 -39.99 49.99
N ALA A 177 10.84 -40.79 49.72
CA ALA A 177 11.60 -40.71 48.47
C ALA A 177 10.73 -41.06 47.26
N GLU A 178 9.89 -42.09 47.36
CA GLU A 178 8.92 -42.46 46.33
C GLU A 178 7.86 -41.38 46.10
N ARG A 179 7.34 -40.76 47.18
CA ARG A 179 6.39 -39.64 47.08
C ARG A 179 7.00 -38.46 46.34
N LYS A 180 8.21 -38.03 46.72
CA LYS A 180 8.95 -36.94 46.05
C LYS A 180 9.24 -37.26 44.58
N LYS A 181 9.59 -38.52 44.28
CA LYS A 181 9.83 -38.97 42.89
C LYS A 181 8.55 -38.88 42.05
N LEU A 182 7.41 -39.27 42.61
CA LEU A 182 6.11 -39.17 41.92
C LEU A 182 5.69 -37.72 41.70
N GLU A 183 5.92 -36.85 42.68
CA GLU A 183 5.66 -35.41 42.58
C GLU A 183 6.51 -34.78 41.46
N LEU A 184 7.82 -35.04 41.45
CA LEU A 184 8.71 -34.60 40.37
C LEU A 184 8.27 -35.13 39.00
N MET A 185 7.81 -36.38 38.91
CA MET A 185 7.31 -36.92 37.65
C MET A 185 6.03 -36.23 37.17
N LYS A 186 5.17 -35.76 38.08
CA LYS A 186 3.98 -34.97 37.72
C LYS A 186 4.39 -33.60 37.21
N ASP A 187 5.25 -32.91 37.94
CA ASP A 187 5.76 -31.58 37.55
C ASP A 187 6.44 -31.62 36.18
N ILE A 188 7.27 -32.63 35.92
CA ILE A 188 7.94 -32.81 34.62
C ILE A 188 6.90 -33.04 33.50
N LYS A 189 5.84 -33.81 33.77
CA LYS A 189 4.78 -34.04 32.77
C LYS A 189 4.01 -32.75 32.47
N GLU A 190 3.65 -31.99 33.50
CA GLU A 190 2.97 -30.70 33.37
C GLU A 190 3.83 -29.68 32.62
N GLN A 191 5.12 -29.61 32.93
CA GLN A 191 6.06 -28.76 32.19
C GLN A 191 6.18 -29.17 30.73
N ARG A 192 6.20 -30.48 30.42
CA ARG A 192 6.24 -30.97 29.04
C ARG A 192 4.96 -30.65 28.26
N THR A 193 3.79 -30.74 28.88
CA THR A 193 2.52 -30.38 28.22
C THR A 193 2.45 -28.88 27.95
N LEU A 194 2.90 -28.05 28.89
CA LEU A 194 3.00 -26.59 28.69
C LEU A 194 3.99 -26.26 27.57
N LEU A 195 5.17 -26.89 27.56
CA LEU A 195 6.17 -26.67 26.52
C LEU A 195 5.64 -27.08 25.14
N LEU A 196 4.90 -28.19 25.05
CA LEU A 196 4.24 -28.61 23.81
C LEU A 196 3.18 -27.60 23.36
N HIS A 197 2.39 -27.06 24.29
CA HIS A 197 1.39 -26.04 23.99
C HIS A 197 2.04 -24.77 23.42
N TYR A 198 3.07 -24.24 24.07
CA TYR A 198 3.81 -23.08 23.56
C TYR A 198 4.50 -23.35 22.24
N THR A 199 5.06 -24.55 22.05
CA THR A 199 5.66 -24.95 20.77
C THR A 199 4.63 -24.95 19.64
N ASN A 200 3.43 -25.49 19.89
CA ASN A 200 2.34 -25.48 18.92
C ASN A 200 1.86 -24.05 18.61
N GLN A 201 1.76 -23.19 19.63
CA GLN A 201 1.39 -21.79 19.44
C GLN A 201 2.43 -21.02 18.62
N LEU A 202 3.71 -21.23 18.90
CA LEU A 202 4.81 -20.65 18.10
C LEU A 202 4.76 -21.12 16.65
N GLN A 203 4.51 -22.42 16.41
CA GLN A 203 4.36 -22.95 15.06
C GLN A 203 3.16 -22.32 14.34
N GLN A 204 2.04 -22.11 15.03
CA GLN A 204 0.87 -21.47 14.45
C GLN A 204 1.16 -20.01 14.05
N GLN A 205 1.76 -19.23 14.95
CA GLN A 205 2.17 -17.86 14.67
C GLN A 205 3.17 -17.78 13.52
N GLN A 206 4.11 -18.74 13.44
CA GLN A 206 5.07 -18.80 12.34
C GLN A 206 4.37 -19.06 10.99
N ARG A 207 3.38 -19.96 10.93
CA ARG A 207 2.60 -20.21 9.71
C ARG A 207 1.82 -18.97 9.27
N GLU A 208 1.23 -18.25 10.22
CA GLU A 208 0.50 -17.00 9.93
C GLU A 208 1.43 -15.93 9.36
N LEU A 209 2.61 -15.76 9.95
CA LEU A 209 3.64 -14.86 9.42
C LEU A 209 4.09 -15.25 8.01
N ASP A 210 4.31 -16.54 7.75
CA ASP A 210 4.74 -17.01 6.45
C ASP A 210 3.64 -16.86 5.38
N ASN A 211 2.37 -17.03 5.76
CA ASN A 211 1.22 -16.73 4.90
C ASN A 211 1.17 -15.25 4.52
N ILE A 212 1.23 -14.34 5.50
CA ILE A 212 1.21 -12.88 5.25
C ILE A 212 2.40 -12.48 4.37
N ARG A 213 3.59 -13.03 4.61
CA ARG A 213 4.78 -12.78 3.78
C ARG A 213 4.57 -13.27 2.36
N SER A 214 3.96 -14.45 2.17
CA SER A 214 3.69 -14.99 0.83
C SER A 214 2.69 -14.11 0.06
N GLU A 215 1.66 -13.60 0.72
CA GLU A 215 0.69 -12.68 0.12
C GLU A 215 1.32 -11.34 -0.23
N THR A 216 2.13 -10.80 0.68
CA THR A 216 2.89 -9.56 0.46
C THR A 216 3.75 -9.68 -0.79
N ARG A 217 4.50 -10.78 -0.94
CA ARG A 217 5.32 -11.03 -2.15
C ARG A 217 4.50 -11.10 -3.43
N LYS A 218 3.32 -11.73 -3.40
CA LYS A 218 2.41 -11.79 -4.56
C LYS A 218 1.96 -10.40 -4.98
N TRP A 219 1.60 -9.55 -4.03
CA TRP A 219 1.20 -8.18 -4.31
C TRP A 219 2.37 -7.29 -4.76
N GLU A 220 3.57 -7.52 -4.23
CA GLU A 220 4.78 -6.84 -4.69
C GLU A 220 5.11 -7.18 -6.14
N MET A 221 5.03 -8.47 -6.51
CA MET A 221 5.22 -8.91 -7.90
C MET A 221 4.19 -8.25 -8.82
N LYS A 222 2.90 -8.32 -8.46
CA LYS A 222 1.83 -7.68 -9.25
C LYS A 222 2.00 -6.17 -9.39
N ARG A 223 2.49 -5.51 -8.33
CA ARG A 223 2.79 -4.07 -8.35
C ARG A 223 3.94 -3.76 -9.29
N GLU A 224 5.00 -4.56 -9.30
CA GLU A 224 6.13 -4.37 -10.21
C GLU A 224 5.74 -4.64 -11.66
N ASP A 225 4.91 -5.65 -11.93
CA ASP A 225 4.38 -5.92 -13.26
C ASP A 225 3.55 -4.74 -13.79
N LEU A 226 2.65 -4.20 -12.97
CA LEU A 226 1.88 -3.00 -13.32
C LEU A 226 2.78 -1.79 -13.55
N ARG A 227 3.81 -1.59 -12.73
CA ARG A 227 4.78 -0.51 -12.89
C ARG A 227 5.58 -0.65 -14.17
N SER A 228 6.00 -1.87 -14.52
CA SER A 228 6.73 -2.15 -15.76
C SER A 228 5.86 -1.90 -16.99
N THR A 229 4.57 -2.23 -16.91
CA THR A 229 3.58 -1.98 -17.97
C THR A 229 3.33 -0.49 -18.13
N ALA A 230 3.10 0.23 -17.03
CA ALA A 230 2.93 1.68 -17.05
C ALA A 230 4.15 2.41 -17.64
N LYS A 231 5.38 2.02 -17.27
CA LYS A 231 6.61 2.57 -17.89
C LYS A 231 6.67 2.33 -19.39
N ARG A 232 6.22 1.16 -19.86
CA ARG A 232 6.19 0.82 -21.29
C ARG A 232 5.17 1.68 -22.03
N GLU A 233 3.98 1.84 -21.48
CA GLU A 233 2.92 2.69 -22.04
C GLU A 233 3.33 4.17 -22.05
N GLU A 234 3.96 4.67 -20.98
CA GLU A 234 4.49 6.03 -20.90
C GLU A 234 5.57 6.27 -21.95
N LEU A 235 6.47 5.31 -22.15
CA LEU A 235 7.49 5.38 -23.22
C LEU A 235 6.83 5.39 -24.62
N GLN A 236 5.85 4.52 -24.86
CA GLN A 236 5.12 4.49 -26.14
C GLN A 236 4.38 5.80 -26.38
N TYR A 237 3.72 6.34 -25.36
CA TYR A 237 3.05 7.64 -25.45
C TYR A 237 4.05 8.76 -25.75
N ALA A 238 5.19 8.79 -25.07
CA ALA A 238 6.25 9.77 -25.35
C ALA A 238 6.78 9.65 -26.79
N GLN A 239 6.99 8.43 -27.30
CA GLN A 239 7.40 8.20 -28.68
C GLN A 239 6.35 8.68 -29.69
N ILE A 240 5.07 8.37 -29.45
CA ILE A 240 3.96 8.85 -30.28
C ILE A 240 3.89 10.37 -30.25
N LYS A 241 3.99 10.99 -29.08
CA LYS A 241 4.00 12.45 -28.90
C LYS A 241 5.13 13.09 -29.70
N VAL A 242 6.35 12.56 -29.60
CA VAL A 242 7.50 13.04 -30.39
C VAL A 242 7.26 12.88 -31.89
N GLY A 243 6.69 11.75 -32.33
CA GLY A 243 6.33 11.54 -33.74
C GLY A 243 5.31 12.54 -34.26
N ILE A 244 4.26 12.83 -33.48
CA ILE A 244 3.26 13.84 -33.80
C ILE A 244 3.91 15.22 -33.90
N CYS A 245 4.71 15.62 -32.90
CA CYS A 245 5.41 16.90 -32.90
C CYS A 245 6.33 17.03 -34.13
N SER A 246 7.04 15.96 -34.50
CA SER A 246 7.91 15.95 -35.67
C SER A 246 7.13 16.16 -36.97
N ILE A 247 6.01 15.47 -37.16
CA ILE A 247 5.15 15.66 -38.34
C ILE A 247 4.53 17.05 -38.36
N TYR A 248 4.08 17.55 -37.22
CA TYR A 248 3.55 18.90 -37.08
C TYR A 248 4.60 19.94 -37.46
N GLN A 249 5.85 19.82 -37.00
CA GLN A 249 6.94 20.73 -37.37
C GLN A 249 7.21 20.75 -38.88
N MET A 250 7.04 19.63 -39.60
CA MET A 250 7.16 19.61 -41.06
C MET A 250 6.02 20.36 -41.76
N ILE A 251 4.83 20.38 -41.18
CA ILE A 251 3.61 20.95 -41.77
C ILE A 251 3.38 22.40 -41.32
N ALA A 252 3.85 22.77 -40.13
CA ALA A 252 3.66 24.08 -39.50
C ALA A 252 4.02 25.29 -40.39
N PRO A 253 5.09 25.26 -41.20
CA PRO A 253 5.43 26.36 -42.12
C PRO A 253 4.31 26.69 -43.13
N TYR A 254 3.49 25.71 -43.49
CA TYR A 254 2.43 25.89 -44.50
C TYR A 254 1.14 26.46 -43.93
N TRP A 255 0.92 26.38 -42.61
CA TRP A 255 -0.38 26.68 -41.99
C TRP A 255 -0.43 27.98 -41.19
N ARG A 256 0.70 28.66 -40.93
CA ARG A 256 0.80 29.92 -40.16
C ARG A 256 0.00 29.93 -38.83
N ALA A 257 -0.33 28.75 -38.30
CA ALA A 257 -1.07 28.56 -37.06
C ALA A 257 -0.11 28.00 -36.02
N SER A 258 0.13 28.78 -34.96
CA SER A 258 0.94 28.36 -33.82
C SER A 258 0.05 27.61 -32.85
N VAL A 259 0.19 26.28 -32.82
CA VAL A 259 -0.45 25.43 -31.82
C VAL A 259 0.55 25.11 -30.72
N ASP A 260 0.06 24.94 -29.50
CA ASP A 260 0.88 24.62 -28.35
C ASP A 260 1.66 23.31 -28.62
N THR A 261 2.97 23.38 -28.38
CA THR A 261 3.87 22.24 -28.49
C THR A 261 3.55 21.13 -27.49
N GLU A 262 2.86 21.44 -26.39
CA GLU A 262 2.55 20.45 -25.36
C GLU A 262 1.28 19.63 -25.61
N ASP A 263 0.37 20.07 -26.48
CA ASP A 263 -0.88 19.36 -26.78
C ASP A 263 -0.80 18.51 -28.07
N PRO A 264 -0.64 17.18 -27.95
CA PRO A 264 -0.59 16.29 -29.12
C PRO A 264 -1.93 16.17 -29.85
N TYR A 265 -3.07 16.48 -29.22
CA TYR A 265 -4.39 16.32 -29.83
C TYR A 265 -4.68 17.43 -30.85
N GLU A 266 -4.40 18.68 -30.50
CA GLU A 266 -4.54 19.82 -31.42
C GLU A 266 -3.56 19.70 -32.61
N GLN A 267 -2.32 19.24 -32.36
CA GLN A 267 -1.34 18.95 -33.41
C GLN A 267 -1.85 17.86 -34.36
N LEU A 268 -2.39 16.76 -33.83
CA LEU A 268 -2.99 15.70 -34.64
C LEU A 268 -4.16 16.19 -35.47
N GLU A 269 -5.00 17.08 -34.94
CA GLU A 269 -6.15 17.60 -35.68
C GLU A 269 -5.72 18.45 -36.89
N LEU A 270 -4.67 19.28 -36.73
CA LEU A 270 -4.07 20.03 -37.83
C LEU A 270 -3.40 19.12 -38.86
N ILE A 271 -2.64 18.13 -38.41
CA ILE A 271 -2.04 17.12 -39.29
C ILE A 271 -3.13 16.42 -40.10
N ARG A 272 -4.26 16.05 -39.45
CA ARG A 272 -5.40 15.42 -40.13
C ARG A 272 -6.01 16.34 -41.18
N LYS A 273 -6.26 17.62 -40.85
CA LYS A 273 -6.79 18.62 -41.81
C LYS A 273 -5.86 18.78 -43.02
N HIS A 274 -4.54 18.82 -42.79
CA HIS A 274 -3.56 18.91 -43.87
C HIS A 274 -3.57 17.66 -44.76
N LEU A 275 -3.56 16.46 -44.18
CA LEU A 275 -3.61 15.21 -44.95
C LEU A 275 -4.91 15.08 -45.77
N GLN A 276 -6.05 15.53 -45.24
CA GLN A 276 -7.31 15.57 -45.96
C GLN A 276 -7.26 16.52 -47.17
N LEU A 277 -6.67 17.70 -47.00
CA LEU A 277 -6.48 18.65 -48.10
C LEU A 277 -5.54 18.11 -49.18
N VAL A 278 -4.40 17.52 -48.79
CA VAL A 278 -3.48 16.89 -49.75
C VAL A 278 -4.16 15.75 -50.50
N ARG A 279 -4.97 14.94 -49.81
CA ARG A 279 -5.74 13.86 -50.44
C ARG A 279 -6.77 14.41 -51.44
N ALA A 280 -7.51 15.45 -51.08
CA ALA A 280 -8.47 16.10 -51.99
C ALA A 280 -7.77 16.63 -53.25
N ILE A 281 -6.62 17.30 -53.12
CA ILE A 281 -5.83 17.80 -54.26
C ILE A 281 -5.36 16.66 -55.18
N VAL A 282 -4.93 15.54 -54.59
CA VAL A 282 -4.49 14.37 -55.37
C VAL A 282 -5.66 13.71 -56.10
N ASP A 283 -6.81 13.60 -55.45
CA ASP A 283 -8.01 13.01 -56.05
C ASP A 283 -8.59 13.90 -57.17
N GLU A 284 -8.58 15.23 -57.00
CA GLU A 284 -8.90 16.19 -58.07
C GLU A 284 -7.94 16.08 -59.26
N ARG A 285 -6.63 15.95 -59.01
CA ARG A 285 -5.64 15.74 -60.08
C ARG A 285 -5.86 14.42 -60.82
N LYS A 286 -6.19 13.33 -60.11
CA LYS A 286 -6.51 12.03 -60.73
C LYS A 286 -7.80 12.10 -61.55
N PHE A 287 -8.83 12.78 -61.05
CA PHE A 287 -10.08 13.00 -61.76
C PHE A 287 -9.87 13.80 -63.06
N ASN A 288 -9.05 14.85 -63.02
CA ASN A 288 -8.68 15.63 -64.20
C ASN A 288 -7.89 14.83 -65.23
N VAL A 289 -6.96 13.96 -64.81
CA VAL A 289 -6.23 13.08 -65.74
C VAL A 289 -7.17 12.05 -66.42
N MET A 290 -8.14 11.49 -65.69
CA MET A 290 -9.13 10.54 -66.24
C MET A 290 -10.14 11.19 -67.18
N THR A 291 -10.56 12.43 -66.92
CA THR A 291 -11.43 13.19 -67.85
C THR A 291 -10.69 13.58 -69.12
N THR A 292 -9.42 14.01 -69.03
CA THR A 292 -8.61 14.29 -70.24
C THR A 292 -8.32 13.05 -71.08
N ALA A 293 -8.14 11.87 -70.45
CA ALA A 293 -7.94 10.61 -71.16
C ALA A 293 -9.22 10.07 -71.83
N SER A 294 -10.39 10.52 -71.38
CA SER A 294 -11.70 10.16 -71.95
C SER A 294 -12.07 11.08 -73.13
N GLN A 295 -11.69 12.36 -73.08
CA GLN A 295 -11.86 13.30 -74.20
C GLN A 295 -10.98 12.94 -75.40
N THR A 296 -9.73 12.47 -75.17
CA THR A 296 -8.87 12.00 -76.26
C THR A 296 -9.36 10.72 -76.97
N LYS A 297 -10.40 10.04 -76.47
CA LYS A 297 -11.00 8.86 -77.13
C LYS A 297 -12.30 9.16 -77.87
N GLU A 298 -12.89 10.34 -77.67
CA GLU A 298 -14.06 10.80 -78.45
C GLU A 298 -13.66 11.59 -79.70
N ASP A 299 -12.44 12.13 -79.75
CA ASP A 299 -11.92 12.88 -80.92
C ASP A 299 -11.29 11.98 -82.02
N ASP A 300 -11.22 10.66 -81.82
CA ASP A 300 -10.64 9.68 -82.75
C ASP A 300 -11.71 8.78 -83.44
N LYS A 301 -12.95 9.26 -83.60
CA LYS A 301 -14.03 8.56 -84.33
C LYS A 301 -14.56 9.35 -85.52
#